data_AF-A0A918FCY1-F1
#
_entry.id   AF-A0A918FCY1-F1
#
_cell.length_a   1.000
_cell.length_b   1.000
_cell.length_c   1.000
_cell.angle_alpha   90.00
_cell.angle_beta   90.00
_cell.angle_gamma   90.00
#
_symmetry.space_group_name_H-M   'P 1'
#
loop_
_entity.id
_entity.type
_entity.pdbx_description
1 polymer ?
#
loop_
_entity_poly.entity_id
_entity_poly.type
_entity_poly.pdbx_seq_one_letter_code
_entity_poly.pdbx_strand_id
1 'polypeptide(L)'
;MPLSLQVSLTYLRPAALLRLLLGILLPLILVGFVGEDVLEKQRFAFETPLMLWLHAHSTPLLDQIAVVLATIGGASVIAPLRAVLAYLLYRRSFIASRFFVVAVLGAALLNGVMKFAFHRARPELWPRLLPETGASFPSGHSMYSAAFVTALILLA
;
A
#
# COMPACT_ATOMS: atom_id res chain seq x y z
N MET A 1 -26.29 -14.72 34.54
CA MET A 1 -26.39 -15.00 33.09
C MET A 1 -24.99 -14.95 32.49
N PRO A 2 -24.33 -16.07 32.16
CA PRO A 2 -23.09 -16.03 31.41
C PRO A 2 -23.39 -16.05 29.91
N LEU A 3 -22.87 -15.05 29.16
CA LEU A 3 -22.81 -15.11 27.71
C LEU A 3 -21.81 -16.20 27.31
N SER A 4 -22.31 -17.33 26.84
CA SER A 4 -21.50 -18.35 26.18
C SER A 4 -21.05 -17.82 24.81
N LEU A 5 -19.85 -17.25 24.75
CA LEU A 5 -19.08 -17.06 23.52
C LEU A 5 -18.59 -18.44 23.02
N GLN A 6 -19.52 -19.28 22.57
CA GLN A 6 -19.18 -20.44 21.76
C GLN A 6 -18.94 -19.95 20.34
N VAL A 7 -17.71 -19.51 20.07
CA VAL A 7 -17.22 -19.45 18.69
C VAL A 7 -17.08 -20.91 18.25
N SER A 8 -18.15 -21.45 17.68
CA SER A 8 -18.18 -22.80 17.14
C SER A 8 -17.17 -22.88 16.00
N LEU A 9 -15.99 -23.46 16.28
CA LEU A 9 -14.91 -23.70 15.31
C LEU A 9 -15.33 -24.64 14.16
N THR A 10 -16.56 -25.15 14.20
CA THR A 10 -17.17 -26.12 13.30
C THR A 10 -17.50 -25.55 11.90
N TYR A 11 -17.32 -24.25 11.64
CA TYR A 11 -17.79 -23.60 10.40
C TYR A 11 -16.71 -23.04 9.46
N LEU A 12 -15.42 -23.15 9.78
CA LEU A 12 -14.39 -22.78 8.82
C LEU A 12 -14.15 -23.95 7.86
N ARG A 13 -14.93 -23.99 6.77
CA ARG A 13 -14.73 -24.94 5.66
C ARG A 13 -13.23 -24.96 5.32
N PRO A 14 -12.56 -26.12 5.16
CA PRO A 14 -11.13 -26.19 4.88
C PRO A 14 -10.70 -25.30 3.71
N ALA A 15 -11.55 -25.18 2.69
CA ALA A 15 -11.35 -24.27 1.56
C ALA A 15 -11.37 -22.77 1.93
N ALA A 16 -12.10 -22.35 2.96
CA ALA A 16 -12.06 -20.98 3.47
C ALA A 16 -10.74 -20.69 4.22
N LEU A 17 -10.27 -21.64 5.04
CA LEU A 17 -8.97 -21.55 5.71
C LEU A 17 -7.82 -21.49 4.70
N LEU A 18 -7.87 -22.34 3.68
CA LEU A 18 -6.86 -22.36 2.62
C LEU A 18 -6.83 -21.03 1.85
N ARG A 19 -7.99 -20.46 1.51
CA ARG A 19 -8.07 -19.15 0.84
C ARG A 19 -7.51 -18.03 1.71
N LEU A 20 -7.82 -18.02 3.01
CA LEU A 20 -7.26 -17.06 3.96
C LEU A 20 -5.74 -17.20 4.05
N LEU A 21 -5.26 -18.44 4.18
CA LEU A 21 -3.83 -18.74 4.26
C LEU A 21 -3.11 -18.28 2.99
N LEU A 22 -3.61 -18.64 1.81
CA LEU A 22 -3.02 -18.23 0.54
C LEU A 22 -3.06 -16.70 0.34
N GLY A 23 -4.17 -16.06 0.74
CA GLY A 23 -4.31 -14.60 0.68
C GLY A 23 -3.32 -13.84 1.56
N ILE A 24 -2.78 -14.48 2.60
CA ILE A 24 -1.74 -13.91 3.48
C ILE A 24 -0.35 -14.33 3.01
N LEU A 25 -0.16 -15.62 2.74
CA LEU A 25 1.14 -16.22 2.48
C LEU A 25 1.71 -15.80 1.13
N LEU A 26 0.89 -15.72 0.07
CA LEU A 26 1.38 -15.35 -1.26
C LEU A 26 1.94 -13.92 -1.30
N PRO A 27 1.25 -12.89 -0.78
CA PRO A 27 1.84 -11.55 -0.71
C PRO A 27 3.09 -11.50 0.16
N LEU A 28 3.15 -12.25 1.28
CA LEU A 28 4.33 -12.28 2.15
C LEU A 28 5.54 -12.92 1.46
N ILE A 29 5.35 -14.03 0.75
CA ILE A 29 6.40 -14.66 -0.05
C ILE A 29 6.89 -13.69 -1.12
N LEU A 30 5.98 -13.04 -1.84
CA LEU A 30 6.33 -12.04 -2.86
C LEU A 30 7.15 -10.89 -2.27
N VAL A 31 6.73 -10.35 -1.12
CA VAL A 31 7.48 -9.30 -0.41
C VAL A 31 8.85 -9.81 0.05
N GLY A 32 8.96 -11.08 0.46
CA GLY A 32 10.24 -11.71 0.83
C GLY A 32 11.21 -11.74 -0.34
N PHE A 33 10.78 -12.27 -1.48
CA PHE A 33 11.60 -12.32 -2.71
C PHE A 33 12.03 -10.93 -3.18
N VAL A 34 11.08 -9.98 -3.27
CA VAL A 34 11.39 -8.59 -3.67
C VAL A 34 12.28 -7.90 -2.63
N GLY A 35 12.09 -8.21 -1.35
CA GLY A 35 12.83 -7.63 -0.24
C GLY A 35 14.30 -8.03 -0.20
N GLU A 36 14.63 -9.26 -0.60
CA GLU A 36 16.00 -9.76 -0.71
C GLU A 36 16.81 -8.91 -1.70
N ASP A 37 16.31 -8.76 -2.93
CA ASP A 37 16.96 -7.94 -3.98
C ASP A 37 17.12 -6.47 -3.55
N VAL A 38 16.11 -5.94 -2.84
CA VAL A 38 16.11 -4.57 -2.32
C VAL A 38 17.15 -4.38 -1.19
N LEU A 39 17.30 -5.36 -0.29
CA LEU A 39 18.30 -5.32 0.80
C LEU A 39 19.72 -5.36 0.26
N GLU A 40 19.96 -6.15 -0.77
CA GLU A 40 21.24 -6.23 -1.47
C GLU A 40 21.55 -4.95 -2.28
N LYS A 41 20.66 -3.95 -2.23
CA LYS A 41 20.73 -2.68 -2.97
C LYS A 41 20.80 -2.89 -4.48
N GLN A 42 20.37 -4.05 -4.97
CA GLN A 42 20.28 -4.31 -6.39
C GLN A 42 19.12 -3.49 -6.96
N ARG A 43 19.35 -2.88 -8.12
CA ARG A 43 18.24 -2.42 -8.96
C ARG A 43 17.82 -3.60 -9.80
N PHE A 44 16.53 -3.85 -9.93
CA PHE A 44 16.08 -4.83 -10.91
C PHE A 44 16.57 -4.41 -12.30
N ALA A 45 16.99 -5.37 -13.12
CA ALA A 45 17.60 -5.10 -14.41
C ALA A 45 16.73 -4.23 -15.34
N PHE A 46 15.41 -4.28 -15.17
CA PHE A 46 14.45 -3.52 -15.97
C PHE A 46 14.23 -2.08 -15.48
N GLU A 47 14.63 -1.72 -14.27
CA GLU A 47 14.30 -0.41 -13.67
C GLU A 47 14.90 0.76 -14.45
N THR A 48 16.22 0.76 -14.67
CA THR A 48 16.92 1.86 -15.35
C THR A 48 16.49 1.99 -16.82
N PRO A 49 16.43 0.90 -17.62
CA PRO A 49 15.94 0.97 -19.00
C PRO A 49 14.51 1.51 -19.11
N LEU A 50 13.61 1.06 -18.22
CA LEU A 50 12.22 1.54 -18.19
C LEU A 50 12.16 3.03 -17.84
N MET A 51 12.93 3.45 -16.84
CA MET A 51 13.01 4.86 -16.43
C MET A 51 13.50 5.75 -17.58
N LEU A 52 14.58 5.36 -18.26
CA LEU A 52 15.11 6.11 -19.41
C LEU A 52 14.11 6.14 -20.57
N TRP A 53 13.42 5.03 -20.84
CA TRP A 53 12.39 4.97 -21.86
C TRP A 53 11.22 5.91 -21.54
N LEU A 54 10.73 5.91 -20.30
CA LEU A 54 9.67 6.82 -19.85
C LEU A 54 10.09 8.29 -19.98
N HIS A 55 11.33 8.62 -19.58
CA HIS A 55 11.84 9.98 -19.69
C HIS A 55 11.96 10.43 -21.16
N ALA A 56 12.47 9.56 -22.04
CA ALA A 56 12.60 9.87 -23.48
C ALA A 56 11.25 10.10 -24.18
N HIS A 57 10.15 9.55 -23.65
CA HIS A 57 8.79 9.73 -24.19
C HIS A 57 7.94 10.71 -23.35
N SER A 58 8.53 11.39 -22.36
CA SER A 58 7.82 12.38 -21.55
C SER A 58 7.45 13.60 -22.40
N THR A 59 6.30 14.20 -22.07
CA THR A 59 5.83 15.46 -22.66
C THR A 59 5.28 16.35 -21.55
N PRO A 60 5.20 17.68 -21.74
CA PRO A 60 4.67 18.57 -20.72
C PRO A 60 3.26 18.19 -20.24
N LEU A 61 2.41 17.66 -21.13
CA LEU A 61 1.09 17.17 -20.76
C LEU A 61 1.16 15.91 -19.88
N LEU A 62 2.01 14.95 -20.25
CA LEU A 62 2.19 13.72 -19.45
C LEU A 62 2.78 14.04 -18.07
N ASP A 63 3.71 14.99 -17.98
CA ASP A 63 4.27 15.43 -16.71
C ASP A 63 3.20 16.07 -15.81
N GLN A 64 2.34 16.91 -16.38
CA GLN A 64 1.21 17.49 -15.64
C GLN A 64 0.24 16.41 -15.14
N ILE A 65 -0.12 15.45 -15.99
CA ILE A 65 -0.96 14.32 -15.61
C ILE A 65 -0.31 13.53 -14.47
N ALA A 66 0.99 13.23 -14.57
CA ALA A 66 1.73 12.51 -13.54
C ALA A 66 1.73 13.27 -12.20
N VAL A 67 1.95 14.58 -12.22
CA VAL A 67 1.90 15.43 -11.02
C VAL A 67 0.50 15.45 -10.40
N VAL A 68 -0.56 15.56 -11.20
CA VAL A 68 -1.95 15.54 -10.72
C VAL A 68 -2.26 14.19 -10.07
N LEU A 69 -1.91 13.07 -10.72
CA LEU A 69 -2.13 11.73 -10.18
C LEU A 69 -1.34 11.51 -8.88
N ALA A 70 -0.08 11.95 -8.83
CA ALA A 70 0.73 11.89 -7.63
C ALA A 70 0.13 12.73 -6.49
N THR A 71 -0.40 13.91 -6.79
CA THR A 71 -1.04 14.79 -5.81
C THR A 71 -2.34 14.18 -5.26
N ILE A 72 -3.19 13.62 -6.13
CA ILE A 72 -4.45 12.98 -5.73
C ILE A 72 -4.19 11.72 -4.90
N GLY A 73 -3.19 10.92 -5.27
CA GLY A 73 -2.74 9.76 -4.48
C GLY A 73 -1.89 10.15 -3.25
N GLY A 74 -1.62 11.44 -3.09
CA GLY A 74 -0.73 12.00 -2.08
C GLY A 74 -1.33 12.05 -0.70
N ALA A 75 -0.44 12.14 0.30
CA ALA A 75 -0.86 12.20 1.70
C ALA A 75 -1.79 13.39 1.97
N SER A 76 -1.59 14.53 1.30
CA SER A 76 -2.42 15.74 1.43
C SER A 76 -3.88 15.51 1.06
N VAL A 77 -4.16 14.68 0.05
CA VAL A 77 -5.54 14.39 -0.41
C VAL A 77 -6.08 13.12 0.23
N ILE A 78 -5.29 12.04 0.27
CA ILE A 78 -5.74 10.73 0.75
C ILE A 78 -5.87 10.69 2.28
N ALA A 79 -5.07 11.43 3.06
CA ALA A 79 -5.23 11.44 4.52
C ALA A 79 -6.60 11.98 5.00
N PRO A 80 -7.07 13.18 4.58
CA PRO A 80 -8.38 13.66 5.01
C PRO A 80 -9.52 12.78 4.49
N LEU A 81 -9.42 12.26 3.25
CA LEU A 81 -10.43 11.35 2.71
C LEU A 81 -10.56 10.06 3.55
N ARG A 82 -9.43 9.47 3.98
CA ARG A 82 -9.41 8.31 4.88
C ARG A 82 -10.05 8.64 6.23
N ALA A 83 -9.79 9.81 6.79
CA ALA A 83 -10.38 10.23 8.06
C ALA A 83 -11.91 10.41 7.97
N VAL A 84 -12.39 11.10 6.93
CA VAL A 84 -13.82 11.28 6.67
C VAL A 84 -14.51 9.94 6.49
N LEU A 85 -13.94 9.06 5.67
CA LEU A 85 -14.53 7.74 5.43
C LEU A 85 -14.53 6.88 6.70
N ALA A 86 -13.45 6.89 7.49
CA ALA A 86 -13.40 6.18 8.77
C ALA A 86 -14.51 6.66 9.72
N TYR A 87 -14.77 7.97 9.78
CA TYR A 87 -15.87 8.55 10.55
C TYR A 87 -17.25 8.12 10.01
N LEU A 88 -17.48 8.20 8.69
CA LEU A 88 -18.76 7.77 8.09
C LEU A 88 -19.01 6.27 8.33
N LEU A 89 -17.98 5.44 8.20
CA LEU A 89 -18.06 4.02 8.55
C LEU A 89 -18.35 3.83 10.03
N TYR A 90 -17.77 4.64 10.92
CA TYR A 90 -18.02 4.56 12.36
C TYR A 90 -19.49 4.83 12.69
N ARG A 91 -20.11 5.80 12.00
CA ARG A 91 -21.54 6.12 12.13
C ARG A 91 -22.45 4.99 11.64
N ARG A 92 -21.99 4.14 10.72
CA ARG A 92 -22.75 3.02 10.15
C ARG A 92 -22.51 1.70 10.87
N SER A 93 -21.25 1.35 11.12
CA SER A 93 -20.81 0.10 11.73
C SER A 93 -19.44 0.25 12.36
N PHE A 94 -19.37 0.08 13.68
CA PHE A 94 -18.11 0.10 14.43
C PHE A 94 -17.10 -0.93 13.91
N ILE A 95 -17.57 -2.11 13.51
CA ILE A 95 -16.70 -3.19 12.99
C ILE A 95 -16.10 -2.79 11.64
N ALA A 96 -16.91 -2.23 10.73
CA ALA A 96 -16.43 -1.79 9.41
C ALA A 96 -15.40 -0.66 9.53
N SER A 97 -15.66 0.32 10.40
CA SER A 97 -14.71 1.39 10.69
C SER A 97 -13.41 0.87 11.27
N ARG A 98 -13.49 -0.03 12.26
CA ARG A 98 -12.31 -0.63 12.88
C ARG A 98 -11.47 -1.41 11.86
N PHE A 99 -12.10 -2.20 11.00
CA PHE A 99 -11.40 -2.89 9.91
C PHE A 99 -10.67 -1.91 8.99
N PHE A 100 -11.38 -0.88 8.51
CA PHE A 100 -10.83 0.13 7.62
C PHE A 100 -9.63 0.87 8.24
N VAL A 101 -9.76 1.32 9.49
CA VAL A 101 -8.71 2.02 10.23
C VAL A 101 -7.49 1.12 10.43
N VAL A 102 -7.68 -0.13 10.83
CA VAL A 102 -6.57 -1.09 11.00
C VAL A 102 -5.87 -1.34 9.67
N ALA A 103 -6.61 -1.52 8.57
CA ALA A 103 -6.02 -1.74 7.24
C ALA A 103 -5.16 -0.55 6.79
N VAL A 104 -5.70 0.68 6.90
CA VAL A 104 -5.01 1.90 6.47
C VAL A 104 -3.80 2.22 7.36
N LEU A 105 -3.97 2.18 8.69
CA LEU A 105 -2.87 2.47 9.63
C LEU A 105 -1.82 1.36 9.61
N GLY A 106 -2.23 0.10 9.47
CA GLY A 106 -1.32 -1.02 9.30
C GLY A 106 -0.46 -0.87 8.04
N ALA A 107 -1.05 -0.46 6.92
CA ALA A 107 -0.30 -0.16 5.70
C ALA A 107 0.68 1.02 5.89
N ALA A 108 0.27 2.08 6.60
CA ALA A 108 1.14 3.21 6.90
C ALA A 108 2.34 2.81 7.78
N LEU A 109 2.09 2.05 8.84
CA LEU A 109 3.13 1.54 9.73
C LEU A 109 4.09 0.61 8.99
N LEU A 110 3.55 -0.35 8.23
CA LEU A 110 4.35 -1.29 7.46
C LEU A 110 5.22 -0.58 6.42
N ASN A 111 4.68 0.45 5.74
CA ASN A 111 5.45 1.29 4.83
C ASN A 111 6.64 1.96 5.52
N GLY A 112 6.40 2.55 6.70
CA GLY A 112 7.44 3.21 7.49
C GLY A 112 8.52 2.23 7.96
N VAL A 113 8.11 1.07 8.50
CA VAL A 113 9.03 0.01 8.93
C VAL A 113 9.87 -0.48 7.75
N MET A 114 9.27 -0.74 6.59
CA MET A 114 10.00 -1.18 5.40
C MET A 114 10.96 -0.09 4.89
N LYS A 115 10.54 1.18 4.86
CA LYS A 115 11.44 2.29 4.49
C LYS A 115 12.66 2.36 5.39
N PHE A 116 12.47 2.14 6.69
CA PHE A 116 13.55 2.07 7.68
C PHE A 116 14.33 0.75 7.63
N ALA A 117 13.76 -0.36 7.18
CA ALA A 117 14.52 -1.60 7.03
C ALA A 117 15.44 -1.54 5.81
N PHE A 118 14.90 -1.11 4.67
CA PHE A 118 15.58 -1.18 3.38
C PHE A 118 16.46 0.04 3.09
N HIS A 119 16.10 1.24 3.58
CA HIS A 119 16.82 2.50 3.33
C HIS A 119 17.23 2.73 1.86
N ARG A 120 16.40 2.25 0.92
CA ARG A 120 16.74 2.26 -0.50
C ARG A 120 16.77 3.70 -1.03
N ALA A 121 17.89 4.09 -1.64
CA ALA A 121 18.04 5.40 -2.26
C ALA A 121 17.09 5.57 -3.46
N ARG A 122 16.69 6.82 -3.74
CA ARG A 122 15.92 7.14 -4.95
C ARG A 122 16.84 7.23 -6.16
N PRO A 123 16.36 6.89 -7.37
CA PRO A 123 17.10 7.16 -8.60
C PRO A 123 17.32 8.66 -8.80
N GLU A 124 18.52 9.03 -9.22
CA GLU A 124 18.95 10.41 -9.48
C GLU A 124 19.51 10.50 -10.90
N LEU A 125 18.68 10.13 -11.88
CA LEU A 125 19.05 10.14 -13.30
C LEU A 125 18.81 11.51 -13.95
N TRP A 126 17.86 12.30 -13.43
CA TRP A 126 17.52 13.66 -13.87
C TRP A 126 16.78 14.40 -12.73
N PRO A 127 16.57 15.73 -12.83
CA PRO A 127 15.83 16.50 -11.82
C PRO A 127 14.40 15.98 -11.60
N ARG A 128 14.00 15.84 -10.33
CA ARG A 128 12.68 15.31 -9.97
C ARG A 128 11.57 16.34 -10.26
N LEU A 129 10.44 15.88 -10.79
CA LEU A 129 9.23 16.70 -10.98
C LEU A 129 8.60 17.11 -9.63
N LEU A 130 8.68 16.25 -8.62
CA LEU A 130 8.17 16.50 -7.28
C LEU A 130 9.28 16.23 -6.25
N PRO A 131 9.49 17.16 -5.29
CA PRO A 131 10.47 16.96 -4.22
C PRO A 131 9.99 15.89 -3.25
N GLU A 132 10.80 14.85 -3.09
CA GLU A 132 10.50 13.70 -2.23
C GLU A 132 11.75 13.39 -1.38
N THR A 133 11.61 13.40 -0.06
CA THR A 133 12.74 13.36 0.89
C THR A 133 12.97 12.00 1.54
N GLY A 134 12.02 11.06 1.45
CA GLY A 134 12.12 9.72 2.06
C GLY A 134 12.71 8.64 1.14
N ALA A 135 12.98 7.46 1.70
CA ALA A 135 13.43 6.27 0.98
C ALA A 135 12.51 5.92 -0.22
N SER A 136 13.06 5.25 -1.24
CA SER A 136 12.34 4.92 -2.48
C SER A 136 11.38 3.73 -2.32
N PHE A 137 11.75 2.76 -1.48
CA PHE A 137 11.01 1.50 -1.34
C PHE A 137 10.42 1.31 0.06
N PRO A 138 9.17 0.81 0.16
CA PRO A 138 8.16 0.80 -0.89
C PRO A 138 7.59 2.22 -1.13
N SER A 139 6.91 2.43 -2.26
CA SER A 139 6.23 3.70 -2.56
C SER A 139 5.08 3.94 -1.56
N GLY A 140 5.09 5.10 -0.90
CA GLY A 140 4.03 5.50 0.03
C GLY A 140 2.69 5.72 -0.70
N HIS A 141 2.70 6.56 -1.73
CA HIS A 141 1.52 6.83 -2.59
C HIS A 141 0.85 5.54 -3.06
N SER A 142 1.63 4.60 -3.60
CA SER A 142 1.11 3.33 -4.12
C SER A 142 0.55 2.44 -3.01
N MET A 143 1.30 2.27 -1.91
CA MET A 143 0.89 1.40 -0.81
C MET A 143 -0.36 1.93 -0.09
N TYR A 144 -0.46 3.24 0.13
CA TYR A 144 -1.62 3.85 0.76
C TYR A 144 -2.86 3.78 -0.13
N SER A 145 -2.70 4.02 -1.44
CA SER A 145 -3.80 3.93 -2.41
C SER A 145 -4.31 2.50 -2.53
N ALA A 146 -3.40 1.51 -2.62
CA ALA A 146 -3.77 0.10 -2.67
C ALA A 146 -4.52 -0.33 -1.40
N ALA A 147 -4.00 0.00 -0.21
CA ALA A 147 -4.67 -0.33 1.05
C ALA A 147 -6.06 0.33 1.16
N PHE A 148 -6.20 1.59 0.74
CA PHE A 148 -7.47 2.30 0.73
C PHE A 148 -8.50 1.64 -0.20
N VAL A 149 -8.13 1.38 -1.46
CA VAL A 149 -9.04 0.79 -2.45
C VAL A 149 -9.39 -0.66 -2.09
N THR A 150 -8.42 -1.47 -1.65
CA THR A 150 -8.69 -2.84 -1.21
C THR A 150 -9.62 -2.86 0.00
N ALA A 151 -9.43 -1.98 0.99
CA ALA A 151 -10.33 -1.89 2.13
C ALA A 151 -11.76 -1.52 1.71
N LEU A 152 -11.91 -0.61 0.73
CA LEU A 152 -13.21 -0.26 0.16
C LEU A 152 -13.87 -1.45 -0.55
N ILE A 153 -13.13 -2.16 -1.40
CA ILE A 153 -13.64 -3.35 -2.12
C ILE A 153 -14.12 -4.42 -1.13
N LEU A 154 -13.39 -4.63 -0.03
CA LEU A 154 -13.76 -5.62 0.99
C LEU A 154 -14.94 -5.19 1.88
N LEU A 155 -15.28 -3.91 1.88
CA LEU A 155 -16.40 -3.34 2.67
C LEU A 155 -17.66 -3.07 1.83
N ALA A 156 -17.58 -3.19 0.50
CA ALA A 156 -18.69 -3.03 -0.43
C ALA A 156 -19.65 -4.23 -0.36
#